data_AF-A0A7W7P3D3-F1
#
_entry.id   AF-A0A7W7P3D3-F1
#
_cell.length_a   1.000
_cell.length_b   1.000
_cell.length_c   1.000
_cell.angle_alpha   90.00
_cell.angle_beta   90.00
_cell.angle_gamma   90.00
#
_symmetry.space_group_name_H-M   'P 1'
#
loop_
_entity.id
_entity.type
_entity.pdbx_description
1 polymer ?
#
loop_
_entity_poly.entity_id
_entity_poly.type
_entity_poly.pdbx_seq_one_letter_code
_entity_poly.pdbx_strand_id
1 'polypeptide(L)'
;MDYEAKALQFREEIERVSKECLGLGVKEPFGTGTAIVLTGKLIHALERIEQLEGKLKGLSEQAAALEERGLKYCGTWQRAMDYRRGDCVTHKGCLWTAVKATDKAPDEAVSDWQLSAKGAQR
;
A
#
# COMPACT_ATOMS: atom_id res chain seq x y z
N MET A 1 21.88 -8.82 -4.48
CA MET A 1 21.16 -9.89 -5.21
C MET A 1 22.21 -10.73 -5.91
N ASP A 2 22.35 -11.99 -5.52
CA ASP A 2 23.31 -12.90 -6.15
C ASP A 2 22.68 -13.53 -7.38
N TYR A 3 22.91 -12.91 -8.54
CA TYR A 3 22.40 -13.36 -9.83
C TYR A 3 23.13 -14.60 -10.34
N GLU A 4 24.39 -14.78 -9.93
CA GLU A 4 25.21 -15.92 -10.34
C GLU A 4 24.70 -17.22 -9.69
N ALA A 5 24.39 -17.19 -8.39
CA ALA A 5 23.80 -18.33 -7.71
C ALA A 5 22.46 -18.76 -8.33
N LYS A 6 21.60 -17.79 -8.68
CA LYS A 6 20.31 -18.07 -9.34
C LYS A 6 20.47 -18.64 -10.75
N ALA A 7 21.45 -18.16 -11.51
CA ALA A 7 21.76 -18.68 -12.83
C ALA A 7 22.28 -20.11 -12.76
N LEU A 8 23.08 -20.43 -11.73
CA LEU A 8 23.57 -21.78 -11.48
C LEU A 8 22.42 -22.75 -11.16
N GLN A 9 21.54 -22.36 -10.22
CA GLN A 9 20.34 -23.14 -9.88
C GLN A 9 19.43 -23.37 -11.08
N PHE A 10 19.26 -22.35 -11.94
CA PHE A 10 18.43 -22.47 -13.14
C PHE A 10 18.99 -23.49 -14.14
N ARG A 11 20.31 -23.51 -14.32
CA ARG A 11 20.98 -24.50 -15.17
C ARG A 11 20.83 -25.92 -14.62
N GLU A 12 21.02 -26.11 -13.31
CA GLU A 12 20.82 -27.41 -12.66
C GLU A 12 19.37 -27.93 -12.84
N GLU A 13 18.40 -27.03 -12.72
CA GLU A 13 16.98 -27.33 -12.89
C GLU A 13 16.64 -27.74 -14.33
N ILE A 14 17.20 -27.05 -15.32
CA ILE A 14 17.09 -27.42 -16.74
C ILE A 14 17.71 -28.80 -17.00
N GLU A 15 18.92 -29.04 -16.47
CA GLU A 15 19.61 -30.32 -16.65
C GLU A 15 18.83 -31.49 -16.04
N ARG A 16 18.22 -31.28 -14.87
CA ARG A 16 17.36 -32.26 -14.22
C ARG A 16 16.15 -32.59 -15.09
N VAL A 17 15.37 -31.58 -15.49
CA VAL A 17 14.15 -31.78 -16.29
C VAL A 17 14.47 -32.36 -17.67
N SER A 18 15.58 -31.96 -18.27
CA SER A 18 16.07 -32.55 -19.53
C SER A 18 16.35 -34.05 -19.40
N LYS A 19 17.01 -34.48 -18.31
CA LYS A 19 17.24 -35.92 -18.04
C LYS A 19 15.93 -36.69 -17.85
N GLU A 20 14.95 -36.10 -17.18
CA GLU A 20 13.60 -36.68 -17.04
C GLU A 20 12.92 -36.84 -18.41
N CYS A 21 12.96 -35.82 -19.27
CA CYS A 21 12.44 -35.89 -20.64
C CYS A 21 13.14 -36.98 -21.48
N LEU A 22 14.45 -37.15 -21.33
CA LEU A 22 15.19 -38.21 -22.00
C LEU A 22 14.69 -39.61 -21.58
N GLY A 23 14.41 -39.81 -20.29
CA GLY A 23 13.84 -41.06 -19.76
C GLY A 23 12.43 -41.38 -20.31
N LEU A 24 11.70 -40.37 -20.79
CA LEU A 24 10.39 -40.50 -21.41
C LEU A 24 10.45 -40.68 -22.95
N GLY A 25 11.64 -40.79 -23.54
CA GLY A 25 11.81 -41.01 -24.98
C GLY A 25 11.65 -39.75 -25.85
N VAL A 26 11.76 -38.55 -25.27
CA VAL A 26 11.71 -37.28 -26.01
C VAL A 26 12.97 -37.13 -26.87
N LYS A 27 12.80 -36.83 -28.17
CA LYS A 27 13.92 -36.70 -29.13
C LYS A 27 14.85 -35.52 -28.85
N GLU A 28 14.32 -34.43 -28.30
CA GLU A 28 15.07 -33.19 -28.01
C GLU A 28 14.89 -32.77 -26.53
N PRO A 29 15.49 -33.52 -25.60
CA PRO A 29 15.21 -33.40 -24.17
C PRO A 29 15.62 -32.04 -23.57
N PHE A 30 16.71 -31.44 -24.05
CA PHE A 30 17.17 -30.12 -23.57
C PHE A 30 16.24 -28.98 -24.00
N GLY A 31 15.73 -29.01 -25.23
CA GLY A 31 14.78 -28.00 -25.73
C GLY A 31 13.44 -28.11 -25.00
N THR A 32 12.93 -29.33 -24.83
CA THR A 32 11.70 -29.56 -24.07
C THR A 32 11.86 -29.22 -22.59
N GLY A 33 12.98 -29.61 -21.97
CA GLY A 33 13.25 -29.32 -20.56
C GLY A 33 13.38 -27.82 -20.27
N THR A 34 14.09 -27.07 -21.12
CA THR A 34 14.17 -25.60 -20.99
C THR A 34 12.79 -24.95 -21.13
N ALA A 35 11.99 -25.37 -22.10
CA ALA A 35 10.63 -24.87 -22.28
C ALA A 35 9.75 -25.13 -21.04
N ILE A 36 9.76 -26.34 -20.49
CA ILE A 36 9.01 -26.70 -19.28
C ILE A 36 9.40 -25.80 -18.10
N VAL A 37 10.70 -25.65 -17.83
CA VAL A 37 11.18 -24.86 -16.69
C VAL A 37 10.83 -23.37 -16.88
N LEU A 38 11.02 -22.82 -18.09
CA LEU A 38 10.67 -21.44 -18.40
C LEU A 38 9.16 -21.18 -18.27
N THR A 39 8.33 -22.07 -18.81
CA THR A 39 6.87 -21.97 -18.70
C THR A 39 6.43 -22.02 -17.24
N GLY A 40 6.98 -22.93 -16.42
CA GLY A 40 6.67 -22.98 -14.99
C GLY A 40 7.07 -21.70 -14.25
N LYS A 41 8.26 -21.14 -14.53
CA LYS A 41 8.68 -19.86 -13.94
C LYS A 41 7.83 -18.69 -14.40
N LEU A 42 7.38 -18.68 -15.65
CA LEU A 42 6.45 -17.67 -16.17
C LEU A 42 5.10 -17.75 -15.46
N ILE A 43 4.55 -18.95 -15.28
CA ILE A 43 3.30 -19.14 -14.52
C ILE A 43 3.45 -18.61 -13.09
N HIS A 44 4.51 -19.01 -12.38
CA HIS A 44 4.76 -18.49 -11.03
C HIS A 44 5.01 -16.97 -10.98
N ALA A 45 5.64 -16.41 -11.99
CA ALA A 45 5.83 -14.96 -12.09
C ALA A 45 4.48 -14.24 -12.26
N LEU A 46 3.58 -14.78 -13.10
CA LEU A 46 2.23 -14.24 -13.29
C LEU A 46 1.39 -14.34 -12.00
N GLU A 47 1.39 -15.50 -11.33
CA GLU A 47 0.72 -15.67 -10.03
C GLU A 47 1.24 -14.67 -9.00
N ARG A 48 2.56 -14.45 -8.96
CA ARG A 48 3.18 -13.49 -8.05
C ARG A 48 2.79 -12.05 -8.37
N ILE A 49 2.64 -11.69 -9.65
CA ILE A 49 2.18 -10.36 -10.06
C ILE A 49 0.74 -10.17 -9.60
N GLU A 50 -0.16 -11.12 -9.85
CA GLU A 50 -1.55 -11.05 -9.40
C GLU A 50 -1.65 -10.90 -7.87
N GLN A 51 -0.85 -11.65 -7.12
CA GLN A 51 -0.76 -11.48 -5.67
C GLN A 51 -0.25 -10.10 -5.23
N LEU A 52 0.72 -9.54 -5.95
CA LEU A 52 1.25 -8.20 -5.66
C LEU A 52 0.21 -7.12 -5.97
N GLU A 53 -0.53 -7.25 -7.07
CA GLU A 53 -1.63 -6.36 -7.42
C GLU A 53 -2.72 -6.38 -6.34
N GLY A 54 -3.10 -7.56 -5.86
CA GLY A 54 -4.04 -7.72 -4.75
C GLY A 54 -3.55 -7.05 -3.46
N LYS A 55 -2.28 -7.25 -3.10
CA LYS A 55 -1.67 -6.60 -1.92
C LYS A 55 -1.59 -5.08 -2.07
N LEU A 56 -1.22 -4.58 -3.26
CA LEU A 56 -1.14 -3.16 -3.54
C LEU A 56 -2.51 -2.49 -3.42
N LYS A 57 -3.55 -3.14 -3.97
CA LYS A 57 -4.93 -2.68 -3.83
C LYS A 57 -5.35 -2.62 -2.36
N GLY A 58 -5.12 -3.69 -1.59
CA GLY A 58 -5.46 -3.73 -0.17
C GLY A 58 -4.73 -2.66 0.65
N LEU A 59 -3.43 -2.45 0.41
CA LEU A 59 -2.66 -1.39 1.06
C LEU A 59 -3.16 0.01 0.66
N SER A 60 -3.53 0.22 -0.60
CA SER A 60 -4.10 1.48 -1.08
C SER A 60 -5.44 1.79 -0.40
N GLU A 61 -6.31 0.79 -0.24
CA GLU A 61 -7.60 0.95 0.46
C GLU A 61 -7.38 1.26 1.95
N GLN A 62 -6.43 0.60 2.59
CA GLN A 62 -6.05 0.90 3.97
C GLN A 62 -5.49 2.31 4.13
N ALA A 63 -4.64 2.77 3.21
CA ALA A 63 -4.12 4.12 3.20
C ALA A 63 -5.24 5.17 3.05
N ALA A 64 -6.17 4.97 2.12
CA ALA A 64 -7.32 5.86 1.95
C ALA A 64 -8.19 5.93 3.22
N ALA A 65 -8.43 4.79 3.88
CA ALA A 65 -9.17 4.75 5.14
C ALA A 65 -8.44 5.46 6.29
N LEU A 66 -7.11 5.42 6.30
CA LEU A 66 -6.30 6.16 7.28
C LEU A 66 -6.28 7.66 6.99
N GLU A 67 -6.18 8.05 5.72
CA GLU A 67 -6.24 9.45 5.31
C GLU A 67 -7.60 10.08 5.65
N GLU A 68 -8.70 9.35 5.47
CA GLU A 68 -10.03 9.80 5.91
C GLU A 68 -10.13 10.00 7.43
N ARG A 69 -9.32 9.26 8.20
CA ARG A 69 -9.29 9.32 9.67
C ARG A 69 -8.12 10.14 10.22
N GLY A 70 -7.29 10.70 9.35
CA GLY A 70 -6.05 11.36 9.71
C GLY A 70 -6.31 12.68 10.43
N LEU A 71 -5.44 13.01 11.39
CA LEU A 71 -5.42 14.34 12.00
C LEU A 71 -4.55 15.26 11.15
N LYS A 72 -5.13 16.33 10.61
CA LYS A 72 -4.40 17.34 9.84
C LYS A 72 -4.43 18.68 10.55
N TYR A 73 -3.27 19.22 10.91
CA TYR A 73 -3.23 20.58 11.47
C TYR A 73 -3.29 21.63 10.37
N CYS A 74 -4.33 22.47 10.41
CA CYS A 74 -4.64 23.49 9.41
C CYS A 74 -4.25 24.91 9.86
N GLY A 75 -3.53 25.07 10.98
CA GLY A 75 -3.14 26.37 11.50
C GLY A 75 -4.25 27.08 12.27
N THR A 76 -4.28 28.41 12.24
CA THR A 76 -5.36 29.20 12.87
C THR A 76 -6.64 29.11 12.05
N TRP A 77 -7.79 29.02 12.72
CA TRP A 77 -9.10 29.02 12.05
C TRP A 77 -9.29 30.28 11.18
N GLN A 78 -9.84 30.10 9.98
CA GLN A 78 -10.11 31.16 9.01
C GLN A 78 -11.52 30.99 8.44
N ARG A 79 -12.25 32.10 8.32
CA ARG A 79 -13.64 32.11 7.83
C ARG A 79 -13.81 31.67 6.37
N ALA A 80 -12.77 31.80 5.56
CA ALA A 80 -12.83 31.47 4.13
C ALA A 80 -12.41 30.02 3.83
N MET A 81 -12.25 29.17 4.86
CA MET A 81 -11.78 27.79 4.71
C MET A 81 -12.85 26.81 5.18
N ASP A 82 -13.02 25.72 4.41
CA ASP A 82 -13.78 24.56 4.81
C ASP A 82 -12.88 23.56 5.53
N TYR A 83 -13.37 23.02 6.63
CA TYR A 83 -12.68 22.00 7.43
C TYR A 83 -13.41 20.67 7.34
N ARG A 84 -12.64 19.59 7.17
CA ARG A 84 -13.15 18.22 7.14
C ARG A 84 -12.95 17.55 8.51
N ARG A 85 -13.67 16.45 8.73
CA ARG A 85 -13.45 15.61 9.92
C ARG A 85 -11.97 15.25 10.05
N GLY A 86 -11.41 15.43 11.24
CA GLY A 86 -9.99 15.21 11.52
C GLY A 86 -9.11 16.45 11.37
N ASP A 87 -9.59 17.53 10.74
CA ASP A 87 -8.84 18.78 10.68
C ASP A 87 -8.75 19.44 12.06
N CYS A 88 -7.56 19.91 12.40
CA CYS A 88 -7.24 20.56 13.66
C CYS A 88 -6.91 22.03 13.42
N VAL A 89 -7.55 22.94 14.14
CA VAL A 89 -7.32 24.38 14.06
C VAL A 89 -7.05 24.98 15.42
N THR A 90 -6.28 26.05 15.45
CA THR A 90 -6.13 26.90 16.64
C THR A 90 -7.17 28.02 16.59
N HIS A 91 -7.97 28.15 17.65
CA HIS A 91 -8.95 29.23 17.80
C HIS A 91 -8.98 29.70 19.26
N LYS A 92 -8.82 31.02 19.47
CA LYS A 92 -8.76 31.65 20.80
C LYS A 92 -7.75 30.97 21.75
N GLY A 93 -6.58 30.63 21.22
CA GLY A 93 -5.50 29.99 21.97
C GLY A 93 -5.72 28.51 22.33
N CYS A 94 -6.82 27.90 21.89
CA CYS A 94 -7.12 26.48 22.10
C CYS A 94 -7.01 25.71 20.78
N LEU A 95 -6.67 24.42 20.85
CA LEU A 95 -6.66 23.50 19.72
C LEU A 95 -8.01 22.78 19.65
N TRP A 96 -8.64 22.85 18.49
CA TRP A 96 -9.93 22.23 18.20
C TRP A 96 -9.79 21.24 17.04
N THR A 97 -10.47 20.12 17.11
CA THR A 97 -10.53 19.10 16.04
C THR A 97 -11.95 19.01 15.49
N ALA A 98 -12.12 19.16 14.19
CA ALA A 98 -13.40 19.02 13.53
C ALA A 98 -13.87 17.56 13.59
N VAL A 99 -15.08 17.33 14.09
CA VAL A 99 -15.69 15.99 14.24
C VAL A 99 -16.51 15.62 12.98
N LYS A 100 -16.91 16.63 12.21
CA LYS A 100 -17.60 16.52 10.91
C LYS A 100 -17.20 17.70 10.03
N ALA A 101 -17.59 17.68 8.76
CA ALA A 101 -17.31 18.80 7.84
C ALA A 101 -18.03 20.08 8.31
N THR A 102 -17.31 21.20 8.35
CA THR A 102 -17.84 22.49 8.83
C THR A 102 -17.01 23.67 8.29
N ASP A 103 -17.66 24.79 8.04
CA ASP A 103 -17.09 26.10 7.68
C ASP A 103 -17.20 27.11 8.84
N LYS A 104 -17.83 26.71 9.95
CA LYS A 104 -18.15 27.57 11.08
C LYS A 104 -17.03 27.61 12.11
N ALA A 105 -16.97 28.72 12.84
CA ALA A 105 -16.02 28.86 13.92
C ALA A 105 -16.35 27.91 15.10
N PRO A 106 -15.34 27.45 15.87
CA PRO A 106 -15.57 26.56 17.01
C PRO A 106 -16.51 27.10 18.10
N ASP A 107 -16.64 28.43 18.22
CA ASP A 107 -17.58 29.08 19.14
C ASP A 107 -19.00 29.24 18.58
N GLU A 108 -19.16 29.24 17.25
CA GLU A 108 -20.45 29.29 16.58
C GLU A 108 -21.11 27.90 16.50
N ALA A 109 -20.30 26.84 16.35
CA ALA A 109 -20.79 25.48 16.14
C ALA A 109 -20.06 24.45 17.02
N VAL A 110 -20.27 24.51 18.33
CA VAL A 110 -19.60 23.63 19.31
C VAL A 110 -19.83 22.13 19.05
N SER A 111 -20.95 21.74 18.42
CA SER A 111 -21.19 20.33 18.05
C SER A 111 -20.30 19.82 16.92
N ASP A 112 -19.68 20.72 16.16
CA ASP A 112 -18.89 20.40 14.98
C ASP A 112 -17.41 20.22 15.34
N TRP A 113 -17.03 20.70 16.52
CA TRP A 113 -15.66 20.79 17.00
C TRP A 113 -15.50 20.13 18.37
N GLN A 114 -14.46 19.31 18.51
CA GLN A 114 -14.01 18.77 19.78
C GLN A 114 -12.84 19.61 20.28
N LEU A 115 -12.90 20.08 21.53
CA LEU A 115 -11.73 20.69 22.17
C LEU A 115 -10.68 19.62 22.44
N SER A 116 -9.49 19.77 21.85
CA SER A 116 -8.39 18.81 21.90
C SER A 116 -7.30 19.23 22.87
N ALA A 117 -7.00 20.53 22.93
CA ALA A 117 -6.12 21.09 23.95
C ALA A 117 -6.58 22.50 24.36
N LYS A 118 -6.69 22.73 25.68
CA LYS A 118 -7.02 24.04 26.23
C LYS A 118 -5.76 24.90 26.28
N GLY A 119 -5.84 26.13 25.79
CA GLY A 119 -4.78 27.12 25.96
C GLY A 119 -4.56 27.47 27.43
N ALA A 120 -3.32 27.71 27.82
CA ALA A 120 -3.00 28.18 29.16
C ALA A 120 -3.56 29.59 29.36
N GLN A 121 -4.33 29.78 30.43
CA GLN A 121 -4.79 31.09 30.89
C GLN A 121 -3.62 31.70 31.69
N ARG A 122 -3.00 32.75 31.15
CA ARG A 122 -1.98 33.54 31.87
C ARG A 122 -2.65 34.69 32.61
#